data_AF-A0A1J3IDY5-F1
#
_entry.id   AF-A0A1J3IDY5-F1
#
_cell.length_a   1.000
_cell.length_b   1.000
_cell.length_c   1.000
_cell.angle_alpha   90.00
_cell.angle_beta   90.00
_cell.angle_gamma   90.00
#
_symmetry.space_group_name_H-M   'P 1'
#
loop_
_entity.id
_entity.type
_entity.pdbx_description
1 polymer ?
#
loop_
_entity_poly.entity_id
_entity_poly.type
_entity_poly.pdbx_seq_one_letter_code
_entity_poly.pdbx_strand_id
1 'polypeptide(L)'
;TLGDMEVSERILAILTNIVSVSQGRNAIGAALESIPILVDVLNWSDSQKCQEKAIYILMLMAHKGCGDRKAMIEAGIESSLLELTLVGSALVQKRASRILECLRVVDKGKQVSAPIYGTSSSSSSLGRVKDEIRMSDERRAVKQLVEQS
;
A
#
# COMPACT_ATOMS: atom_id res chain seq x y z
N THR A 1 18.98 -21.86 2.31
CA THR A 1 20.38 -21.72 2.82
C THR A 1 20.65 -20.25 3.09
N LEU A 2 21.67 -19.89 3.89
CA LEU A 2 22.01 -18.48 4.18
C LEU A 2 22.22 -17.65 2.89
N GLY A 3 22.72 -18.29 1.82
CA GLY A 3 22.91 -17.67 0.51
C GLY A 3 21.61 -17.25 -0.17
N ASP A 4 20.53 -18.03 -0.05
CA ASP A 4 19.23 -17.70 -0.65
C ASP A 4 18.62 -16.43 -0.04
N MET A 5 18.92 -16.17 1.23
CA MET A 5 18.43 -15.00 1.95
C MET A 5 19.19 -13.72 1.55
N GLU A 6 20.50 -13.82 1.29
CA GLU A 6 21.28 -12.70 0.75
C GLU A 6 20.84 -12.34 -0.68
N VAL A 7 20.58 -13.35 -1.51
CA VAL A 7 20.03 -13.15 -2.86
C VAL A 7 18.65 -12.50 -2.79
N SER A 8 17.77 -12.99 -1.91
CA SER A 8 16.45 -12.39 -1.67
C SER A 8 16.56 -10.93 -1.24
N GLU A 9 17.47 -10.59 -0.32
CA GLU A 9 17.70 -9.22 0.12
C GLU A 9 18.12 -8.31 -1.05
N ARG A 10 19.04 -8.78 -1.90
CA ARG A 10 19.50 -8.05 -3.09
C ARG A 10 18.38 -7.86 -4.12
N ILE A 11 17.58 -8.89 -4.37
CA ILE A 11 16.41 -8.81 -5.27
C ILE A 11 15.42 -7.76 -4.74
N LEU A 12 15.07 -7.83 -3.45
CA LEU A 12 14.18 -6.86 -2.83
C LEU A 12 14.76 -5.44 -2.90
N ALA A 13 16.07 -5.26 -2.74
CA ALA A 13 16.70 -3.95 -2.90
C ALA A 13 16.54 -3.40 -4.32
N ILE A 14 16.69 -4.24 -5.34
CA ILE A 14 16.45 -3.83 -6.73
C ILE A 14 14.97 -3.48 -6.94
N LEU A 15 14.05 -4.31 -6.42
CA LEU A 15 12.61 -4.05 -6.51
C LEU A 15 12.21 -2.75 -5.80
N THR A 16 12.84 -2.39 -4.67
CA THR A 16 12.59 -1.09 -4.01
C THR A 16 12.93 0.11 -4.89
N ASN A 17 13.96 -0.01 -5.75
CA ASN A 17 14.28 1.04 -6.71
C ASN A 17 13.26 1.07 -7.86
N ILE A 18 12.86 -0.10 -8.37
CA ILE A 18 11.90 -0.21 -9.48
C ILE A 18 10.51 0.33 -9.07
N VAL A 19 10.00 -0.04 -7.91
CA VAL A 19 8.67 0.40 -7.43
C VAL A 19 8.62 1.91 -7.13
N SER A 20 9.79 2.56 -6.94
CA SER A 20 9.89 4.00 -6.67
C SER A 20 9.50 4.86 -7.88
N VAL A 21 9.53 4.31 -9.10
CA VAL A 21 9.02 4.98 -10.31
C VAL A 21 7.65 4.42 -10.71
N SER A 22 6.81 5.24 -11.35
CA SER A 22 5.43 4.87 -11.70
C SER A 22 5.35 3.68 -12.66
N GLN A 23 6.19 3.66 -13.70
CA GLN A 23 6.24 2.57 -14.67
C GLN A 23 6.63 1.24 -14.02
N GLY A 24 7.66 1.25 -13.18
CA GLY A 24 8.12 0.06 -12.46
C GLY A 24 7.08 -0.46 -11.46
N ARG A 25 6.41 0.44 -10.75
CA ARG A 25 5.28 0.09 -9.87
C ARG A 25 4.14 -0.58 -10.62
N ASN A 26 3.74 -0.03 -11.75
CA ASN A 26 2.70 -0.62 -12.59
C ASN A 26 3.11 -2.00 -13.14
N ALA A 27 4.37 -2.15 -13.55
CA ALA A 27 4.89 -3.43 -14.04
C ALA A 27 4.91 -4.50 -12.94
N ILE A 28 5.31 -4.13 -11.71
CA ILE A 28 5.26 -5.03 -10.55
C ILE A 28 3.81 -5.40 -10.23
N GLY A 29 2.89 -4.42 -10.12
CA GLY A 29 1.48 -4.68 -9.80
C GLY A 29 0.74 -5.50 -10.86
N ALA A 30 1.20 -5.49 -12.12
CA ALA A 30 0.65 -6.33 -13.18
C ALA A 30 1.12 -7.80 -13.12
N ALA A 31 2.21 -8.09 -12.40
CA ALA A 31 2.69 -9.46 -12.23
C ALA A 31 1.84 -10.20 -11.18
N LEU A 32 1.20 -11.30 -11.60
CA LEU A 32 0.16 -12.02 -10.86
C LEU A 32 0.58 -12.38 -9.41
N GLU A 33 1.79 -12.87 -9.25
CA GLU A 33 2.29 -13.37 -7.96
C GLU A 33 3.07 -12.33 -7.16
N SER A 34 3.18 -11.08 -7.65
CA SER A 34 4.03 -10.07 -6.99
C SER A 34 3.59 -9.76 -5.56
N ILE A 35 2.30 -9.54 -5.35
CA ILE A 35 1.73 -9.21 -4.04
C ILE A 35 1.77 -10.43 -3.11
N PRO A 36 1.27 -11.63 -3.51
CA PRO A 36 1.39 -12.83 -2.69
C PRO A 36 2.82 -13.13 -2.25
N ILE A 37 3.80 -13.08 -3.17
CA ILE A 37 5.22 -13.34 -2.84
C ILE A 37 5.73 -12.32 -1.82
N LEU A 38 5.38 -11.03 -1.97
CA LEU A 38 5.81 -10.01 -1.01
C LEU A 38 5.17 -10.21 0.37
N VAL A 39 3.92 -10.69 0.44
CA VAL A 39 3.24 -11.05 1.69
C VAL A 39 3.92 -12.27 2.33
N ASP A 40 4.28 -13.27 1.54
CA ASP A 40 5.02 -14.45 2.03
C ASP A 40 6.38 -14.05 2.64
N VAL A 41 7.08 -13.09 2.02
CA VAL A 41 8.31 -12.54 2.60
C VAL A 41 8.04 -11.88 3.97
N LEU A 42 6.89 -11.24 4.19
CA LEU A 42 6.56 -10.69 5.51
C LEU A 42 6.38 -11.81 6.55
N ASN A 43 5.73 -12.91 6.16
CA ASN A 43 5.33 -13.99 7.07
C ASN A 43 6.46 -14.98 7.37
N TRP A 44 7.33 -15.26 6.41
CA TRP A 44 8.28 -16.38 6.48
C TRP A 44 9.75 -15.98 6.45
N SER A 45 10.08 -14.70 6.29
CA SER A 45 11.47 -14.26 6.25
C SER A 45 12.04 -14.05 7.66
N ASP A 46 13.06 -14.85 8.01
CA ASP A 46 13.87 -14.64 9.22
C ASP A 46 14.78 -13.40 9.15
N SER A 47 14.92 -12.80 7.95
CA SER A 47 15.71 -11.57 7.75
C SER A 47 14.85 -10.32 7.94
N GLN A 48 15.15 -9.56 8.99
CA GLN A 48 14.55 -8.24 9.23
C GLN A 48 14.74 -7.30 8.03
N LYS A 49 15.89 -7.37 7.34
CA LYS A 49 16.17 -6.52 6.18
C LYS A 49 15.27 -6.84 4.99
N CYS A 50 14.96 -8.12 4.78
CA CYS A 50 14.02 -8.54 3.74
C CYS A 50 12.61 -8.05 4.07
N GLN A 51 12.14 -8.23 5.31
CA GLN A 51 10.84 -7.70 5.76
C GLN A 51 10.76 -6.18 5.59
N GLU A 52 11.80 -5.44 5.99
CA GLU A 52 11.87 -3.98 5.85
C GLU A 52 11.76 -3.49 4.40
N LYS A 53 12.34 -4.23 3.44
CA LYS A 53 12.25 -3.91 2.01
C LYS A 53 10.89 -4.32 1.43
N ALA A 54 10.40 -5.51 1.76
CA ALA A 54 9.11 -6.00 1.29
C ALA A 54 7.96 -5.09 1.75
N ILE A 55 7.92 -4.71 3.04
CA ILE A 55 6.89 -3.80 3.56
C ILE A 55 6.97 -2.42 2.92
N TYR A 56 8.17 -1.96 2.53
CA TYR A 56 8.33 -0.70 1.81
C TYR A 56 7.76 -0.75 0.39
N ILE A 57 8.00 -1.86 -0.33
CA ILE A 57 7.44 -2.08 -1.67
C ILE A 57 5.90 -2.08 -1.58
N LEU A 58 5.33 -2.87 -0.66
CA LEU A 58 3.89 -2.94 -0.43
C LEU A 58 3.29 -1.58 -0.02
N MET A 59 4.01 -0.79 0.78
CA MET A 59 3.59 0.58 1.14
C MET A 59 3.51 1.50 -0.07
N LEU A 60 4.48 1.42 -0.99
CA LEU A 60 4.47 2.23 -2.21
C LEU A 60 3.35 1.80 -3.17
N MET A 61 3.09 0.50 -3.31
CA MET A 61 1.98 -0.04 -4.09
C MET A 61 0.64 0.44 -3.52
N ALA A 62 0.40 0.23 -2.22
CA ALA A 62 -0.82 0.67 -1.54
C ALA A 62 -1.08 2.17 -1.72
N HIS A 63 -0.07 3.03 -1.69
CA HIS A 63 -0.30 4.47 -1.76
C HIS A 63 -0.84 4.97 -3.11
N LYS A 64 -0.51 4.32 -4.23
CA LYS A 64 -0.78 4.86 -5.58
C LYS A 64 -1.56 3.92 -6.51
N GLY A 65 -1.72 2.64 -6.17
CA GLY A 65 -2.51 1.68 -6.95
C GLY A 65 -3.83 1.30 -6.26
N CYS A 66 -4.97 1.68 -6.84
CA CYS A 66 -6.28 1.25 -6.33
C CYS A 66 -6.51 -0.27 -6.52
N GLY A 67 -6.06 -0.82 -7.66
CA GLY A 67 -6.10 -2.26 -7.94
C GLY A 67 -5.21 -3.06 -6.98
N ASP A 68 -4.02 -2.55 -6.66
CA ASP A 68 -3.07 -3.19 -5.77
C ASP A 68 -3.65 -3.40 -4.37
N ARG A 69 -4.41 -2.43 -3.82
CA ARG A 69 -5.02 -2.57 -2.48
C ARG A 69 -5.97 -3.75 -2.37
N LYS A 70 -6.78 -3.98 -3.42
CA LYS A 70 -7.73 -5.10 -3.43
C LYS A 70 -6.96 -6.43 -3.48
N ALA A 71 -5.97 -6.54 -4.36
CA ALA A 71 -5.12 -7.73 -4.45
C ALA A 71 -4.35 -7.99 -3.13
N MET A 72 -3.91 -6.94 -2.43
CA MET A 72 -3.30 -7.04 -1.10
C MET A 72 -4.26 -7.63 -0.05
N ILE A 73 -5.52 -7.19 -0.04
CA ILE A 73 -6.56 -7.75 0.85
C ILE A 73 -6.84 -9.21 0.50
N GLU A 74 -6.98 -9.54 -0.78
CA GLU A 74 -7.20 -10.91 -1.25
C GLU A 74 -6.01 -11.84 -0.94
N ALA A 75 -4.79 -11.30 -0.91
CA ALA A 75 -3.58 -12.00 -0.46
C ALA A 75 -3.46 -12.13 1.07
N GLY A 76 -4.45 -11.66 1.85
CA GLY A 76 -4.45 -11.81 3.31
C GLY A 76 -3.42 -10.94 4.03
N ILE A 77 -3.02 -9.81 3.45
CA ILE A 77 -1.97 -8.96 4.03
C ILE A 77 -2.31 -8.44 5.43
N GLU A 78 -3.59 -8.29 5.77
CA GLU A 78 -4.05 -7.60 6.98
C GLU A 78 -3.50 -8.25 8.26
N SER A 79 -3.55 -9.58 8.36
CA SER A 79 -2.98 -10.32 9.49
C SER A 79 -1.47 -10.09 9.62
N SER A 80 -0.77 -10.09 8.49
CA SER A 80 0.68 -9.84 8.44
C SER A 80 1.02 -8.44 8.94
N LEU A 81 0.22 -7.42 8.56
CA LEU A 81 0.43 -6.04 9.01
C LEU A 81 0.16 -5.87 10.49
N LEU A 82 -0.90 -6.50 11.01
CA LEU A 82 -1.25 -6.43 12.44
C LEU A 82 -0.14 -7.04 13.29
N GLU A 83 0.37 -8.22 12.90
CA GLU A 83 1.53 -8.83 13.55
C GLU A 83 2.74 -7.89 13.51
N LEU A 84 3.08 -7.36 12.34
CA LEU A 84 4.21 -6.44 12.18
C LEU A 84 4.06 -5.14 12.99
N THR A 85 2.84 -4.65 13.25
CA THR A 85 2.64 -3.51 14.15
C THR A 85 2.91 -3.82 15.62
N LEU A 86 2.86 -5.11 16.00
CA LEU A 86 3.12 -5.56 17.37
C LEU A 86 4.60 -5.91 17.58
N VAL A 87 5.20 -6.66 16.65
CA VAL A 87 6.54 -7.26 16.84
C VAL A 87 7.61 -6.74 15.88
N GLY A 88 7.25 -5.96 14.87
CA GLY A 88 8.19 -5.43 13.90
C GLY A 88 9.14 -4.35 14.46
N SER A 89 10.20 -4.03 13.73
CA SER A 89 11.05 -2.87 14.05
C SER A 89 10.24 -1.57 13.96
N ALA A 90 10.67 -0.50 14.65
CA ALA A 90 9.94 0.78 14.66
C ALA A 90 9.67 1.32 13.23
N LEU A 91 10.60 1.06 12.30
CA LEU A 91 10.43 1.42 10.88
C LEU A 91 9.35 0.57 10.20
N VAL A 92 9.34 -0.75 10.43
CA VAL A 92 8.34 -1.67 9.89
C VAL A 92 6.96 -1.36 10.46
N GLN A 93 6.85 -1.16 11.77
CA GLN A 93 5.60 -0.78 12.44
C GLN A 93 4.98 0.48 11.81
N LYS A 94 5.78 1.55 11.65
CA LYS A 94 5.34 2.80 11.02
C LYS A 94 4.81 2.59 9.59
N ARG A 95 5.47 1.72 8.81
CA ARG A 95 5.06 1.40 7.43
C ARG A 95 3.79 0.55 7.42
N ALA A 96 3.69 -0.45 8.31
CA ALA A 96 2.53 -1.31 8.43
C ALA A 96 1.27 -0.52 8.80
N SER A 97 1.35 0.39 9.80
CA SER A 97 0.24 1.28 10.16
C SER A 97 -0.23 2.14 8.97
N ARG A 98 0.72 2.67 8.17
CA ARG A 98 0.38 3.47 6.99
C ARG A 98 -0.32 2.65 5.90
N ILE A 99 0.04 1.37 5.73
CA ILE A 99 -0.65 0.47 4.81
C ILE A 99 -2.07 0.20 5.32
N LEU A 100 -2.25 -0.13 6.60
CA LEU A 100 -3.58 -0.33 7.20
C LEU A 100 -4.50 0.89 7.03
N GLU A 101 -3.96 2.11 7.17
CA GLU A 101 -4.67 3.35 6.84
C GLU A 101 -5.11 3.41 5.37
N CYS A 102 -4.24 2.99 4.44
CA CYS A 102 -4.58 2.93 3.02
C CYS A 102 -5.67 1.89 2.74
N LEU A 103 -5.60 0.70 3.35
CA LEU A 103 -6.56 -0.37 3.08
C LEU A 103 -7.96 -0.04 3.58
N ARG A 104 -8.10 0.64 4.73
CA ARG A 104 -9.40 1.11 5.28
C ARG A 104 -10.22 1.97 4.33
N VAL A 105 -9.60 2.61 3.32
CA VAL A 105 -10.31 3.41 2.32
C VAL A 105 -11.12 2.52 1.36
N VAL A 106 -10.67 1.28 1.11
CA VAL A 106 -11.36 0.32 0.25
C VAL A 106 -12.67 -0.15 0.90
N ASP A 107 -12.67 -0.40 2.21
CA ASP A 107 -13.87 -0.82 2.94
C ASP A 107 -14.97 0.25 2.96
N LYS A 108 -14.59 1.52 3.05
CA LYS A 108 -15.55 2.63 3.02
C LYS A 108 -16.25 2.81 1.66
N GLY A 109 -15.64 2.35 0.57
CA GLY A 109 -16.26 2.34 -0.77
C GLY A 109 -17.25 1.19 -0.99
N LYS A 110 -17.22 0.17 -0.13
CA LYS A 110 -18.12 -1.00 -0.18
C LYS A 110 -19.21 -0.97 0.88
N GLN A 111 -19.13 -0.07 1.85
CA GLN A 111 -20.22 0.20 2.78
C GLN A 111 -21.25 1.14 2.16
N VAL A 112 -22.25 0.56 1.50
CA VAL A 112 -23.59 1.17 1.43
C VAL A 112 -24.14 1.15 2.86
N SER A 113 -23.75 2.14 3.66
CA SER A 113 -24.30 2.33 4.99
C SER A 113 -25.72 2.87 4.85
N ALA A 114 -26.71 2.03 5.17
CA ALA A 114 -28.07 2.45 5.47
C ALA A 114 -28.05 3.54 6.57
N PRO A 115 -29.01 4.47 6.60
CA PRO A 115 -29.00 5.57 7.56
C PRO A 115 -29.37 5.04 8.94
N ILE A 116 -28.43 5.08 9.87
CA ILE A 116 -28.73 4.99 11.31
C ILE A 116 -28.70 6.41 11.85
N TYR A 117 -29.89 6.87 12.22
CA TYR A 117 -30.13 8.10 12.98
C TYR A 117 -29.36 8.05 14.31
N GLY A 118 -28.71 9.16 14.66
CA GLY A 118 -28.61 9.57 16.06
C GLY A 118 -27.22 9.77 16.63
N THR A 119 -26.97 11.04 16.97
CA THR A 119 -26.18 11.56 18.11
C THR A 119 -24.70 11.89 17.88
N SER A 120 -24.46 13.20 17.84
CA SER A 120 -23.18 13.91 17.85
C SER A 120 -22.36 13.67 19.12
N SER A 121 -21.02 13.73 19.01
CA SER A 121 -20.12 14.57 19.83
C SER A 121 -18.64 14.48 19.37
N SER A 122 -18.13 15.63 18.93
CA SER A 122 -16.77 16.25 18.96
C SER A 122 -15.66 15.51 19.73
N SER A 123 -14.34 15.66 19.50
CA SER A 123 -13.46 16.30 18.51
C SER A 123 -12.02 16.14 19.04
N SER A 124 -11.03 15.78 18.21
CA SER A 124 -9.66 16.31 18.38
C SER A 124 -8.84 16.15 17.09
N SER A 125 -8.36 17.31 16.65
CA SER A 125 -7.53 17.62 15.49
C SER A 125 -6.10 17.10 15.56
N LEU A 126 -5.53 16.66 14.42
CA LEU A 126 -4.21 17.11 13.89
C LEU A 126 -3.82 16.29 12.64
N GLY A 127 -3.29 16.98 11.61
CA GLY A 127 -2.53 16.35 10.51
C GLY A 127 -3.13 16.42 9.11
N ARG A 128 -3.41 17.63 8.62
CA ARG A 128 -3.79 17.91 7.22
C ARG A 128 -2.62 17.60 6.27
N VAL A 129 -2.73 16.53 5.49
CA VAL A 129 -2.05 16.40 4.18
C VAL A 129 -3.11 16.07 3.14
N LYS A 130 -3.93 17.07 2.82
CA LYS A 130 -4.65 17.13 1.55
C LYS A 130 -3.70 17.81 0.59
N ASP A 131 -3.08 17.04 -0.30
CA ASP A 131 -2.75 17.43 -1.67
C ASP A 131 -2.06 16.23 -2.34
N GLU A 132 -2.73 15.65 -3.32
CA GLU A 132 -2.19 14.88 -4.47
C GLU A 132 -3.24 13.94 -5.10
N ILE A 133 -4.33 13.62 -4.40
CA ILE A 133 -5.37 12.70 -4.94
C ILE A 133 -6.40 13.44 -5.82
N ARG A 134 -6.43 14.78 -5.80
CA ARG A 134 -7.39 15.60 -6.57
C ARG A 134 -6.78 16.34 -7.77
N MET A 135 -5.79 15.75 -8.46
CA MET A 135 -5.18 16.37 -9.66
C MET A 135 -5.23 15.50 -10.93
N SER A 136 -5.90 14.34 -10.90
CA SER A 136 -6.03 13.47 -12.09
C SER A 136 -7.22 13.86 -12.97
N ASP A 137 -8.38 14.14 -12.36
CA ASP A 137 -9.62 14.34 -13.13
C ASP A 137 -9.69 15.72 -13.79
N GLU A 138 -9.19 16.76 -13.10
CA GLU A 138 -9.17 18.14 -13.61
C GLU A 138 -8.29 18.26 -14.88
N ARG A 139 -7.13 17.57 -14.93
CA ARG A 139 -6.26 17.57 -16.13
C ARG A 139 -6.87 16.85 -17.33
N ARG A 140 -7.67 15.80 -17.10
CA ARG A 140 -8.37 15.08 -18.17
C ARG A 140 -9.51 15.92 -18.74
N ALA A 141 -10.26 16.61 -17.89
CA ALA A 141 -11.34 17.51 -18.31
C ALA A 141 -10.81 18.70 -19.12
N VAL A 142 -9.68 19.29 -18.71
CA VAL A 142 -9.07 20.41 -19.44
C VAL A 142 -8.62 20.01 -20.84
N LYS A 143 -8.06 18.79 -21.02
CA LYS A 143 -7.69 18.31 -22.37
C LYS A 143 -8.90 18.18 -23.31
N GLN A 144 -10.04 17.71 -22.80
CA GLN A 144 -11.24 17.53 -23.62
C GLN A 144 -11.85 18.86 -24.07
N LEU A 145 -11.71 19.93 -23.29
CA LEU A 145 -12.18 21.27 -23.67
C LEU A 145 -11.32 21.91 -24.76
N VAL A 146 -10.01 21.64 -24.77
CA VAL A 146 -9.08 22.19 -25.77
C VAL A 146 -9.28 21.55 -27.15
N GLU A 147 -9.66 20.28 -27.22
CA GLU A 147 -9.88 19.57 -28.49
C GLU A 147 -11.23 19.87 -29.16
N GLN A 148 -12.16 20.54 -28.46
CA GLN A 148 -13.48 20.91 -28.99
C GLN A 148 -13.56 22.38 -29.44
N SER A 149 -12.46 23.12 -29.44
CA SER A 149 -12.43 24.55 -29.77
C SER A 149 -11.61 24.87 -31.02
#